data_AF-A0A5J4KQG6-F1
#
_entry.id   AF-A0A5J4KQG6-F1
#
_cell.length_a   1.000
_cell.length_b   1.000
_cell.length_c   1.000
_cell.angle_alpha   90.00
_cell.angle_beta   90.00
_cell.angle_gamma   90.00
#
_symmetry.space_group_name_H-M   'P 1'
#
loop_
_entity.id
_entity.type
_entity.pdbx_description
1 polymer ?
#
loop_
_entity_poly.entity_id
_entity_poly.type
_entity_poly.pdbx_seq_one_letter_code
_entity_poly.pdbx_strand_id
1 'polypeptide(L)'
;MIGDQTLDELCSILRQAYSQNIELMRTLDEQFFRADEYVYERTKSVIEHCQEHIEELLLNLAVLYQAQGKDAEAEPLVKRALAISERNLGPEHPHTQTIRHTYQALRS
;
A
#
# COMPACT_ATOMS: atom_id res chain seq x y z
N MET A 1 42.76 21.06 -46.79
CA MET A 1 42.36 21.70 -45.53
C MET A 1 40.85 21.70 -45.25
N ILE A 2 40.00 21.09 -46.09
CA ILE A 2 38.52 21.08 -45.89
C ILE A 2 38.02 19.81 -45.17
N GLY A 3 38.80 18.71 -45.19
CA GLY A 3 38.40 17.42 -44.60
C GLY A 3 38.55 17.31 -43.08
N ASP A 4 39.25 18.25 -42.43
CA ASP A 4 39.53 18.20 -40.98
C ASP A 4 38.40 18.88 -40.17
N GLN A 5 37.93 20.04 -40.66
CA GLN A 5 36.78 20.76 -40.06
C GLN A 5 35.48 19.96 -40.10
N THR A 6 35.26 19.20 -41.19
CA THR A 6 34.07 18.35 -41.33
C THR A 6 34.12 17.12 -40.43
N LEU A 7 35.32 16.59 -40.13
CA LEU A 7 35.50 15.47 -39.22
C LEU A 7 35.24 15.89 -37.76
N ASP A 8 35.73 17.07 -37.36
CA ASP A 8 35.52 17.63 -36.03
C ASP A 8 34.04 17.95 -35.76
N GLU A 9 33.34 18.51 -36.76
CA GLU A 9 31.89 18.74 -36.68
C GLU A 9 31.12 17.44 -36.50
N LEU A 10 31.44 16.40 -37.29
CA LEU A 10 30.83 15.07 -37.15
C LEU A 10 31.10 14.45 -35.78
N CYS A 11 32.33 14.56 -35.25
CA CYS A 11 32.67 14.09 -33.92
C CYS A 11 31.98 14.87 -32.80
N SER A 12 31.71 16.16 -33.00
CA SER A 12 30.93 16.98 -32.06
C SER A 12 29.46 16.55 -32.05
N ILE A 13 28.86 16.38 -33.23
CA ILE A 13 27.47 15.93 -33.38
C ILE A 13 27.28 14.55 -32.76
N LEU A 14 28.18 13.60 -33.03
CA LEU A 14 28.11 12.27 -32.44
C LEU A 14 28.21 12.32 -30.91
N ARG A 15 29.14 13.09 -30.35
CA ARG A 15 29.28 13.25 -28.89
C ARG A 15 28.01 13.83 -28.26
N GLN A 16 27.43 14.85 -28.89
CA GLN A 16 26.19 15.46 -28.41
C GLN A 16 25.00 14.49 -28.50
N ALA A 17 24.90 13.73 -29.58
CA ALA A 17 23.85 12.71 -29.73
C ALA A 17 23.99 11.60 -28.68
N TYR A 18 25.21 11.14 -28.41
CA TYR A 18 25.46 10.14 -27.35
C TYR A 18 25.16 10.68 -25.96
N SER A 19 25.53 11.93 -25.63
CA SER A 19 25.19 12.51 -24.34
C SER A 19 23.68 12.68 -24.14
N GLN A 20 22.97 13.10 -25.20
CA GLN A 20 21.51 13.20 -25.18
C GLN A 20 20.85 11.83 -25.01
N ASN A 21 21.37 10.78 -25.65
CA ASN A 21 20.86 9.41 -25.49
C ASN A 21 21.06 8.89 -24.05
N ILE A 22 22.20 9.18 -23.42
CA ILE A 22 22.46 8.79 -22.02
C ILE A 22 21.49 9.51 -21.07
N GLU A 23 21.28 10.81 -21.28
CA GLU A 23 20.35 11.60 -20.47
C GLU A 23 18.89 11.16 -20.64
N LEU A 24 18.49 10.81 -21.86
CA LEU A 24 17.18 10.24 -22.15
C LEU A 24 16.98 8.91 -21.43
N MET A 25 17.97 8.00 -21.49
CA MET A 25 17.93 6.72 -20.79
C MET A 25 17.80 6.90 -19.28
N ARG A 26 18.59 7.81 -18.68
CA ARG A 26 18.51 8.11 -17.24
C ARG A 26 17.13 8.63 -16.85
N THR A 27 16.57 9.52 -17.65
CA THR A 27 15.23 10.09 -17.40
C THR A 27 14.15 9.02 -17.52
N LEU A 28 14.28 8.12 -18.48
CA LEU A 28 13.35 7.01 -18.69
C LEU A 28 13.39 6.04 -17.50
N ASP A 29 14.58 5.68 -17.01
CA ASP A 29 14.76 4.85 -15.82
C ASP A 29 14.14 5.50 -14.56
N GLU A 30 14.35 6.81 -14.37
CA GLU A 30 13.73 7.56 -13.28
C GLU A 30 12.19 7.61 -13.38
N GLN A 31 11.65 7.72 -14.59
CA GLN A 31 10.20 7.68 -14.81
C GLN A 31 9.60 6.30 -14.54
N PHE A 32 10.28 5.22 -14.95
CA PHE A 32 9.86 3.86 -14.64
C PHE A 32 9.88 3.60 -13.13
N PHE A 33 10.95 4.02 -12.44
CA PHE A 33 11.03 3.92 -10.98
C PHE A 33 9.86 4.63 -10.27
N ARG A 34 9.52 5.85 -10.71
CA ARG A 34 8.38 6.61 -10.18
C ARG A 34 7.03 5.96 -10.50
N ALA A 35 6.88 5.34 -11.67
CA ALA A 35 5.66 4.64 -12.04
C ALA A 35 5.45 3.40 -11.16
N ASP A 36 6.51 2.64 -10.88
CA ASP A 36 6.45 1.49 -9.99
C ASP A 36 6.11 1.90 -8.54
N GLU A 37 6.74 2.97 -8.03
CA GLU A 37 6.42 3.54 -6.72
C GLU A 37 4.97 4.02 -6.64
N TYR A 38 4.47 4.71 -7.67
CA TYR A 38 3.09 5.16 -7.75
C TYR A 38 2.09 4.01 -7.78
N VAL A 39 2.34 2.97 -8.58
CA VAL A 39 1.49 1.79 -8.65
C VAL A 39 1.50 1.04 -7.32
N TYR A 40 2.66 0.92 -6.67
CA TYR A 40 2.79 0.31 -5.36
C TYR A 40 1.98 1.06 -4.30
N GLU A 41 2.16 2.38 -4.17
CA GLU A 41 1.42 3.18 -3.19
C GLU A 41 -0.09 3.19 -3.44
N ARG A 42 -0.52 3.24 -4.70
CA ARG A 42 -1.94 3.10 -5.03
C ARG A 42 -2.49 1.72 -4.70
N THR A 43 -1.75 0.67 -5.02
CA THR A 43 -2.17 -0.71 -4.73
C THR A 43 -2.27 -0.92 -3.23
N LYS A 44 -1.29 -0.41 -2.47
CA LYS A 44 -1.30 -0.42 -1.01
C LYS A 44 -2.51 0.32 -0.45
N SER A 45 -2.80 1.55 -0.91
CA SER A 45 -3.97 2.31 -0.48
C SER A 45 -5.29 1.61 -0.80
N VAL A 46 -5.43 1.00 -1.98
CA VAL A 46 -6.64 0.22 -2.33
C VAL A 46 -6.77 -1.02 -1.45
N ILE A 47 -5.67 -1.71 -1.17
CA ILE A 47 -5.66 -2.89 -0.28
C ILE A 47 -5.99 -2.48 1.15
N GLU A 48 -5.41 -1.40 1.67
CA GLU A 48 -5.71 -0.85 2.99
C GLU A 48 -7.20 -0.50 3.09
N HIS A 49 -7.75 0.21 2.10
CA HIS A 49 -9.16 0.58 2.07
C HIS A 49 -10.11 -0.62 1.94
N CYS A 50 -9.73 -1.66 1.18
CA CYS A 50 -10.52 -2.90 1.14
C CYS A 50 -10.40 -3.72 2.43
N GLN A 51 -9.27 -3.63 3.13
CA GLN A 51 -9.03 -4.34 4.38
C GLN A 51 -9.79 -3.71 5.55
N GLU A 52 -9.94 -2.38 5.58
CA GLU A 52 -10.70 -1.62 6.61
C GLU A 52 -12.10 -2.18 6.90
N HIS A 53 -12.75 -2.80 5.91
CA HIS A 53 -14.12 -3.30 6.09
C HIS A 53 -14.19 -4.75 6.59
N ILE A 54 -13.06 -5.47 6.67
CA ILE A 54 -13.07 -6.89 7.07
C ILE A 54 -13.28 -7.01 8.58
N GLU A 55 -12.63 -6.17 9.39
CA GLU A 55 -12.81 -6.12 10.84
C GLU A 55 -14.23 -5.72 11.25
N GLU A 56 -14.85 -4.77 10.53
CA GLU A 56 -16.23 -4.34 10.76
C GLU A 56 -17.23 -5.48 10.55
N LEU A 57 -17.07 -6.24 9.46
CA LEU A 57 -17.92 -7.39 9.16
C LEU A 57 -17.79 -8.49 10.23
N LEU A 58 -16.57 -8.77 10.68
CA LEU A 58 -16.30 -9.74 11.73
C LEU A 58 -16.89 -9.31 13.07
N LEU A 59 -16.77 -8.03 13.43
CA LEU A 59 -17.35 -7.47 14.65
C LEU A 59 -18.89 -7.54 14.62
N ASN A 60 -19.50 -7.15 13.50
CA ASN A 60 -20.95 -7.20 13.34
C ASN A 60 -21.50 -8.63 13.46
N LEU A 61 -20.81 -9.61 12.87
CA LEU A 61 -21.18 -11.02 13.01
C LEU A 61 -21.03 -11.51 14.45
N ALA A 62 -19.99 -11.08 15.16
CA ALA A 62 -19.80 -11.43 16.56
C ALA A 62 -20.89 -10.85 17.46
N VAL A 63 -21.27 -9.58 17.26
CA VAL A 63 -22.38 -8.94 17.98
C VAL A 63 -23.69 -9.67 17.70
N LEU A 64 -23.91 -10.11 16.46
CA LEU A 64 -25.08 -10.92 16.11
C LEU A 64 -25.10 -12.27 16.83
N TYR A 65 -23.95 -12.93 16.97
CA TYR A 65 -23.86 -14.18 17.74
C TYR A 65 -24.06 -13.96 19.24
N GLN A 66 -23.53 -12.86 19.80
CA GLN A 66 -23.79 -12.46 21.18
C GLN A 66 -25.30 -12.24 21.41
N ALA A 67 -25.99 -11.57 20.47
CA ALA A 67 -27.44 -11.39 20.53
C ALA A 67 -28.23 -12.72 20.44
N GLN A 68 -27.63 -13.78 19.90
CA GLN A 68 -28.20 -15.13 19.88
C GLN A 68 -27.80 -15.98 21.10
N GLY A 69 -27.02 -15.45 22.04
CA GLY A 69 -26.46 -16.19 23.18
C GLY A 69 -25.34 -17.18 22.80
N LYS A 70 -24.72 -16.99 21.63
CA LYS A 70 -23.67 -17.84 21.06
C LYS A 70 -22.29 -17.22 21.27
N ASP A 71 -21.92 -17.03 22.52
CA ASP A 71 -20.68 -16.32 22.88
C ASP A 71 -19.42 -17.10 22.48
N ALA A 72 -19.51 -18.43 22.48
CA ALA A 72 -18.43 -19.31 22.04
C ALA A 72 -18.09 -19.13 20.55
N GLU A 73 -19.08 -18.83 19.72
CA GLU A 73 -18.93 -18.53 18.30
C GLU A 73 -18.56 -17.06 18.04
N ALA A 74 -18.92 -16.15 18.95
CA ALA A 74 -18.57 -14.73 18.87
C ALA A 74 -17.10 -14.45 19.24
N GLU A 75 -16.55 -15.09 20.28
CA GLU A 75 -15.18 -14.87 20.76
C GLU A 75 -14.10 -15.01 19.65
N PRO A 76 -14.08 -16.06 18.81
CA PRO A 76 -13.05 -16.18 17.76
C PRO A 76 -13.17 -15.10 16.68
N LEU A 77 -14.38 -14.60 16.40
CA LEU A 77 -14.60 -13.53 15.43
C LEU A 77 -14.07 -12.21 15.94
N VAL A 78 -14.36 -11.86 17.20
CA VAL A 78 -13.85 -10.62 17.81
C VAL A 78 -12.33 -10.66 17.94
N LYS A 79 -11.72 -11.80 18.29
CA LYS A 79 -10.25 -11.95 18.29
C LYS A 79 -9.65 -11.67 16.92
N ARG A 80 -10.29 -12.17 15.86
CA ARG A 80 -9.80 -11.98 14.49
C ARG A 80 -9.97 -10.53 14.02
N ALA A 81 -11.10 -9.90 14.34
CA ALA A 81 -11.31 -8.47 14.10
C ALA A 81 -10.26 -7.62 14.84
N LEU A 82 -9.95 -7.96 16.10
CA LEU A 82 -8.98 -7.24 16.91
C LEU A 82 -7.57 -7.33 16.32
N ALA A 83 -7.15 -8.53 15.92
CA ALA A 83 -5.83 -8.74 15.32
C ALA A 83 -5.64 -8.00 13.98
N ILE A 84 -6.70 -7.92 13.17
CA ILE A 84 -6.68 -7.16 11.90
C ILE A 84 -6.63 -5.67 12.20
N SER A 85 -7.48 -5.17 13.09
CA SER A 85 -7.55 -3.75 13.48
C SER A 85 -6.26 -3.26 14.14
N GLU A 86 -5.64 -4.06 15.02
CA GLU A 86 -4.36 -3.73 15.65
C GLU A 86 -3.20 -3.66 14.64
N ARG A 87 -3.22 -4.53 13.63
CA ARG A 87 -2.20 -4.55 12.57
C ARG A 87 -2.35 -3.38 11.60
N ASN A 88 -3.58 -3.05 11.22
CA ASN A 88 -3.85 -2.08 10.16
C ASN A 88 -3.97 -0.64 10.69
N LEU A 89 -4.68 -0.46 11.80
CA LEU A 89 -5.04 0.86 12.34
C LEU A 89 -4.22 1.20 13.61
N GLY A 90 -3.63 0.21 14.26
CA GLY A 90 -2.90 0.35 15.51
C GLY A 90 -3.79 0.24 16.76
N PRO A 91 -3.18 0.08 17.95
CA PRO A 91 -3.89 -0.19 19.20
C PRO A 91 -4.71 1.00 19.73
N GLU A 92 -4.33 2.23 19.41
CA GLU A 92 -4.98 3.46 19.89
C GLU A 92 -6.12 3.94 18.98
N HIS A 93 -6.33 3.28 17.83
CA HIS A 93 -7.38 3.66 16.92
C HIS A 93 -8.77 3.44 17.53
N PRO A 94 -9.74 4.37 17.37
CA PRO A 94 -11.08 4.24 17.95
C PRO A 94 -11.78 2.92 17.61
N HIS A 95 -11.54 2.41 16.40
CA HIS A 95 -12.11 1.15 15.94
C HIS A 95 -11.51 -0.06 16.69
N THR A 96 -10.20 -0.07 16.88
CA THR A 96 -9.49 -1.08 17.67
C THR A 96 -9.96 -1.07 19.13
N GLN A 97 -10.16 0.11 19.72
CA GLN A 97 -10.67 0.25 21.08
C GLN A 97 -12.11 -0.28 21.20
N THR A 98 -12.95 -0.02 20.21
CA THR A 98 -14.33 -0.54 20.16
C THR A 98 -14.34 -2.07 20.16
N ILE A 99 -13.56 -2.70 19.28
CA ILE A 99 -13.45 -4.16 19.20
C ILE A 99 -12.91 -4.74 20.52
N ARG A 100 -11.92 -4.08 21.14
CA ARG A 100 -11.36 -4.48 22.43
C ARG A 100 -12.40 -4.42 23.56
N HIS A 101 -13.24 -3.39 23.58
CA HIS A 101 -14.34 -3.29 24.53
C HIS A 101 -15.35 -4.42 24.34
N THR A 102 -15.75 -4.73 23.10
CA THR A 102 -16.64 -5.87 22.80
C THR A 102 -16.01 -7.21 23.22
N TYR A 103 -14.69 -7.37 23.01
CA TYR A 103 -13.98 -8.57 23.43
C TYR A 103 -13.96 -8.77 24.94
N GLN A 104 -13.82 -7.68 25.69
CA GLN A 104 -13.88 -7.69 27.15
C GLN A 104 -15.29 -8.03 27.65
N ALA A 105 -16.32 -7.49 27.01
CA ALA A 105 -17.73 -7.77 27.33
C ALA A 105 -18.14 -9.23 27.07
N LEU A 106 -17.50 -9.92 26.12
CA LEU A 106 -17.72 -11.35 25.89
C LEU A 106 -17.07 -12.25 26.95
N ARG A 107 -16.14 -11.69 27.76
CA ARG A 107 -15.38 -12.42 28.77
C ARG A 107 -15.83 -12.16 30.21
N SER A 108 -16.78 -11.23 30.40
CA SER A 108 -17.38 -10.87 31.69
C SER A 108 -18.67 -11.62 31.94
#